data_AF-A0A9P5UWN0-F1
#
_entry.id   AF-A0A9P5UWN0-F1
#
_cell.length_a   1.000
_cell.length_b   1.000
_cell.length_c   1.000
_cell.angle_alpha   90.00
_cell.angle_beta   90.00
_cell.angle_gamma   90.00
#
_symmetry.space_group_name_H-M   'P 1'
#
loop_
_entity.id
_entity.type
_entity.pdbx_description
1 polymer ?
#
loop_
_entity_poly.entity_id
_entity_poly.type
_entity_poly.pdbx_seq_one_letter_code
_entity_poly.pdbx_strand_id
1 'polypeptide(L)'
;MQFSTIVSLTVVASMTILSAMAAPAPVCNKACTKIYKPVCAKLLSGETKTFGNVCEMNVFNCENPSSKLSLVAETACEDIAPVCNKACTREYRPVCAKLMSGETRTFGNKCTLDVFNCENPKEKAEFIASTECPSTPAPVCNKACPYIYKPVCGKLQSGESKTFSNSCEMNVFNCENPASKAEFVAETACEDVAPVCNKACTREYKPVCAKLMSGETQTFSNKCTLDVFNCEHPNEKAEFVVAAACPAAPVVCKQKMACTKVWAPVCAKLQSGETKTFGNQCTLDVYNCENPNALASFVANNECQN
;
A
#
# COMPACT_ATOMS: atom_id res chain seq x y z
N MET A 1 72.81 18.89 91.69
CA MET A 1 71.50 19.35 92.17
C MET A 1 70.76 19.90 90.95
N GLN A 2 69.54 19.55 90.58
CA GLN A 2 68.51 18.62 91.04
C GLN A 2 67.53 18.44 89.85
N PHE A 3 67.19 17.18 89.56
CA PHE A 3 65.90 16.60 89.16
C PHE A 3 64.84 17.32 88.30
N SER A 4 64.17 16.45 87.52
CA SER A 4 62.73 16.46 87.14
C SER A 4 62.42 17.07 85.77
N THR A 5 61.59 16.51 84.90
CA THR A 5 60.86 15.23 84.76
C THR A 5 60.25 15.28 83.35
N ILE A 6 60.27 14.18 82.62
CA ILE A 6 59.59 14.04 81.32
C ILE A 6 58.08 13.95 81.60
N VAL A 7 57.28 14.87 81.05
CA VAL A 7 55.80 14.78 81.05
C VAL A 7 55.34 14.52 79.62
N SER A 8 54.97 13.28 79.36
CA SER A 8 54.30 12.84 78.13
C SER A 8 52.86 13.38 78.13
N LEU A 9 52.55 14.30 77.21
CA LEU A 9 51.19 14.80 77.03
C LEU A 9 50.45 13.93 76.02
N THR A 10 49.61 13.03 76.51
CA THR A 10 48.65 12.25 75.72
C THR A 10 47.48 13.15 75.31
N VAL A 11 47.37 13.47 74.02
CA VAL A 11 46.17 14.12 73.47
C VAL A 11 45.11 13.05 73.24
N VAL A 12 44.14 12.97 74.16
CA VAL A 12 42.96 12.12 74.01
C VAL A 12 41.99 12.85 73.07
N ALA A 13 41.85 12.35 71.85
CA ALA A 13 40.84 12.81 70.90
C ALA A 13 39.46 12.34 71.37
N SER A 14 38.73 13.19 72.09
CA SER A 14 37.33 12.97 72.42
C SER A 14 36.46 13.17 71.18
N MET A 15 36.08 12.06 70.53
CA MET A 15 35.02 12.04 69.53
C MET A 15 33.68 12.37 70.19
N THR A 16 33.21 13.60 70.05
CA THR A 16 31.81 13.94 70.31
C THR A 16 30.98 13.52 69.10
N ILE A 17 30.22 12.44 69.26
CA ILE A 17 29.19 12.04 68.30
C ILE A 17 28.08 13.10 68.38
N LEU A 18 28.03 14.03 67.42
CA LEU A 18 26.82 14.78 67.15
C LEU A 18 25.80 13.81 66.52
N SER A 19 24.96 13.20 67.37
CA SER A 19 23.72 12.59 66.90
C SER A 19 22.83 13.70 66.33
N ALA A 20 22.81 13.83 65.01
CA ALA A 20 21.82 14.64 64.32
C ALA A 20 20.43 14.06 64.64
N MET A 21 19.66 14.77 65.47
CA MET A 21 18.25 14.47 65.68
C MET A 21 17.55 14.66 64.33
N ALA A 22 17.15 13.56 63.70
CA ALA A 22 16.30 13.61 62.51
C ALA A 22 15.00 14.32 62.88
N ALA A 23 14.69 15.42 62.20
CA ALA A 23 13.42 16.11 62.35
C ALA A 23 12.26 15.13 62.02
N PRO A 24 11.11 15.22 62.72
CA PRO A 24 9.97 14.36 62.43
C PRO A 24 9.51 14.57 60.98
N ALA A 25 9.25 13.46 60.28
CA ALA A 25 8.79 13.50 58.90
C ALA A 25 7.46 14.28 58.79
N PRO A 26 7.26 15.09 57.73
CA PRO A 26 6.04 15.86 57.55
C PRO A 26 4.82 14.94 57.35
N VAL A 27 3.71 15.24 58.03
CA VAL A 27 2.44 14.53 57.85
C VAL A 27 1.74 15.11 56.61
N CYS A 28 1.66 14.32 55.54
CA CYS A 28 1.09 14.73 54.26
C CYS A 28 -0.29 14.10 54.04
N ASN A 29 -1.31 14.92 53.79
CA ASN A 29 -2.63 14.43 53.40
C ASN A 29 -2.60 13.98 51.94
N LYS A 30 -2.73 12.67 51.68
CA LYS A 30 -2.66 12.07 50.34
C LYS A 30 -4.02 11.90 49.66
N ALA A 31 -5.10 12.43 50.25
CA ALA A 31 -6.42 12.33 49.68
C ALA A 31 -6.62 13.36 48.55
N CYS A 32 -6.47 12.92 47.30
CA CYS A 32 -6.76 13.73 46.11
C CYS A 32 -7.97 13.17 45.34
N THR A 33 -8.73 14.07 44.72
CA THR A 33 -9.77 13.69 43.76
C THR A 33 -9.13 13.06 42.52
N LYS A 34 -9.74 12.04 41.92
CA LYS A 34 -9.26 11.44 40.65
C LYS A 34 -9.57 12.29 39.40
N ILE A 35 -9.87 13.57 39.57
CA ILE A 35 -10.16 14.48 38.46
C ILE A 35 -8.83 14.85 37.80
N TYR A 36 -8.70 14.56 36.51
CA TYR A 36 -7.54 14.94 35.72
C TYR A 36 -7.68 16.40 35.27
N LYS A 37 -6.86 17.27 35.84
CA LYS A 37 -6.71 18.70 35.52
C LYS A 37 -5.22 19.03 35.62
N PRO A 38 -4.44 18.67 34.58
CA PRO A 38 -3.00 18.57 34.72
C PRO A 38 -2.36 19.92 35.03
N VAL A 39 -1.27 19.88 35.78
CA VAL A 39 -0.45 21.05 36.07
C VAL A 39 1.01 20.75 35.78
N CYS A 40 1.72 21.75 35.27
CA CYS A 40 3.15 21.68 35.06
C CYS A 40 3.84 22.39 36.22
N ALA A 41 4.81 21.73 36.84
CA ALA A 41 5.59 22.31 37.93
C ALA A 41 7.09 22.20 37.66
N LYS A 42 7.86 23.20 38.07
CA LYS A 42 9.31 23.29 37.85
C LYS A 42 10.08 23.16 39.15
N LEU A 43 11.08 22.29 39.16
CA LEU A 43 12.03 22.10 40.25
C LEU A 43 13.00 23.28 40.34
N LEU A 44 13.64 23.44 41.49
CA LEU A 44 14.76 24.37 41.65
C LEU A 44 15.93 24.07 40.70
N SER A 45 16.10 22.80 40.30
CA SER A 45 17.09 22.36 39.30
C SER A 45 16.75 22.80 37.86
N GLY A 46 15.53 23.28 37.62
CA GLY A 46 15.05 23.72 36.31
C GLY A 46 14.27 22.67 35.52
N GLU A 47 14.24 21.42 35.98
CA GLU A 47 13.43 20.34 35.38
C GLU A 47 11.92 20.57 35.61
N THR A 48 11.08 20.16 34.66
CA THR A 48 9.62 20.30 34.73
C THR A 48 8.94 18.95 34.82
N LYS A 49 7.87 18.86 35.62
CA LYS A 49 7.09 17.65 35.83
C LYS A 49 5.59 17.92 35.76
N THR A 50 4.88 17.09 35.01
CA THR A 50 3.41 17.10 34.93
C THR A 50 2.82 16.30 36.10
N PHE A 51 1.80 16.86 36.76
CA PHE A 51 0.98 16.19 37.78
C PHE A 51 -0.46 16.09 37.29
N GLY A 52 -1.19 15.04 37.68
CA GLY A 52 -2.56 14.83 37.24
C GLY A 52 -3.53 15.92 37.71
N ASN A 53 -3.21 16.57 38.83
CA ASN A 53 -3.86 17.77 39.33
C ASN A 53 -2.98 18.51 40.37
N VAL A 54 -3.42 19.71 40.77
CA VAL A 54 -2.72 20.53 41.76
C VAL A 54 -2.62 19.86 43.14
N CYS A 55 -3.58 18.99 43.51
CA CYS A 55 -3.52 18.26 44.78
C CYS A 55 -2.34 17.30 44.79
N GLU A 56 -2.17 16.50 43.73
CA GLU A 56 -1.04 15.57 43.57
C GLU A 56 0.31 16.30 43.60
N MET A 57 0.41 17.47 42.96
CA MET A 57 1.61 18.33 43.05
C MET A 57 1.90 18.79 44.48
N ASN A 58 0.87 19.17 45.24
CA ASN A 58 1.02 19.61 46.62
C ASN A 58 1.40 18.46 47.57
N VAL A 59 0.87 17.25 47.34
CA VAL A 59 1.29 16.04 48.05
C VAL A 59 2.78 15.79 47.82
N PHE A 60 3.24 15.86 46.57
CA PHE A 60 4.65 15.70 46.24
C PHE A 60 5.52 16.74 46.95
N ASN A 61 5.12 18.01 46.94
CA ASN A 61 5.85 19.09 47.64
C ASN A 61 5.90 18.89 49.16
N CYS A 62 4.84 18.33 49.75
CA CYS A 62 4.81 17.99 51.18
C CYS A 62 5.79 16.85 51.50
N GLU A 63 5.83 15.81 50.67
CA GLU A 63 6.72 14.66 50.85
C GLU A 63 8.19 15.01 50.57
N ASN A 64 8.45 16.03 49.75
CA ASN A 64 9.77 16.45 49.31
C ASN A 64 10.07 17.92 49.67
N PRO A 65 10.14 18.27 50.97
CA PRO A 65 10.27 19.66 51.40
C PRO A 65 11.58 20.33 50.97
N SER A 66 12.65 19.55 50.77
CA SER A 66 13.93 20.02 50.25
C SER A 66 13.97 20.20 48.73
N SER A 67 12.95 19.73 48.00
CA SER A 67 12.87 19.76 46.53
C SER A 67 11.50 20.26 46.07
N LYS A 68 11.04 21.35 46.69
CA LYS A 68 9.74 21.95 46.40
C LYS A 68 9.69 22.46 44.96
N LEU A 69 8.69 22.01 44.20
CA LEU A 69 8.37 22.53 42.87
C LEU A 69 7.49 23.78 42.97
N SER A 70 7.63 24.63 41.96
CA SER A 70 6.76 25.78 41.72
C SER A 70 5.81 25.50 40.55
N LEU A 71 4.55 25.94 40.66
CA LEU A 71 3.59 25.83 39.56
C LEU A 71 4.05 26.73 38.39
N VAL A 72 4.14 26.16 37.19
CA VAL A 72 4.48 26.87 35.95
C VAL A 72 3.22 27.19 35.15
N ALA A 73 2.34 26.20 34.98
CA ALA A 73 1.14 26.32 34.16
C ALA A 73 0.05 25.36 34.62
N GLU A 74 -1.21 25.74 34.40
CA GLU A 74 -2.41 24.89 34.64
C GLU A 74 -2.70 23.98 33.43
N THR A 75 -1.64 23.37 32.91
CA THR A 75 -1.65 22.45 31.77
C THR A 75 -0.47 21.49 31.92
N ALA A 76 -0.45 20.40 31.16
CA ALA A 76 0.70 19.49 31.12
C ALA A 76 1.95 20.20 30.56
N CYS A 77 3.13 19.81 31.01
CA CYS A 77 4.39 20.46 30.62
C CYS A 77 4.66 20.34 29.11
N GLU A 78 4.26 19.24 28.50
CA GLU A 78 4.36 18.98 27.05
C GLU A 78 3.49 19.91 26.19
N ASP A 79 2.45 20.50 26.78
CA ASP A 79 1.49 21.39 26.12
C ASP A 79 1.84 22.88 26.30
N ILE A 80 2.93 23.19 27.02
CA ILE A 80 3.44 24.54 27.12
C ILE A 80 4.06 24.91 25.78
N ALA A 81 3.28 25.57 24.92
CA ALA A 81 3.77 26.14 23.69
C ALA A 81 4.89 27.17 23.98
N PRO A 82 6.02 27.14 23.25
CA PRO A 82 7.06 28.14 23.42
C PRO A 82 6.53 29.54 23.04
N VAL A 83 6.87 30.55 23.83
CA VAL A 83 6.57 31.95 23.50
C VAL A 83 7.52 32.39 22.39
N CYS A 84 7.01 32.46 21.16
CA CYS A 84 7.80 32.85 19.99
C CYS A 84 7.72 34.36 19.75
N ASN A 85 8.87 35.02 19.70
CA ASN A 85 8.94 36.42 19.30
C ASN A 85 8.79 36.53 17.77
N LYS A 86 7.59 36.86 17.29
CA LYS A 86 7.27 36.96 15.86
C LYS A 86 7.68 38.28 15.21
N ALA A 87 8.26 39.21 15.98
CA ALA A 87 8.66 40.51 15.47
C ALA A 87 10.02 40.41 14.74
N CYS A 88 9.96 40.40 13.40
CA CYS A 88 11.15 40.46 12.55
C CYS A 88 11.21 41.79 11.78
N THR A 89 12.43 42.26 11.51
CA THR A 89 12.68 43.32 10.54
C THR A 89 12.25 42.85 9.14
N ARG A 90 11.78 43.77 8.30
CA ARG A 90 11.40 43.48 6.89
C ARG A 90 12.60 43.47 5.94
N GLU A 91 13.82 43.46 6.46
CA GLU A 91 15.01 43.37 5.61
C GLU A 91 15.10 41.98 4.99
N TYR A 92 15.45 41.95 3.70
CA TYR A 92 15.67 40.72 2.97
C TYR A 92 17.16 40.38 3.01
N ARG A 93 17.52 39.42 3.87
CA ARG A 93 18.86 38.85 4.03
C ARG A 93 18.72 37.33 4.05
N PRO A 94 18.43 36.72 2.89
CA PRO A 94 17.87 35.39 2.85
C PRO A 94 18.81 34.36 3.47
N VAL A 95 18.20 33.33 4.07
CA VAL A 95 18.92 32.16 4.56
C VAL A 95 18.28 30.91 4.00
N CYS A 96 19.12 29.96 3.62
CA CYS A 96 18.71 28.64 3.20
C CYS A 96 18.74 27.72 4.40
N ALA A 97 17.68 26.94 4.60
CA ALA A 97 17.65 25.91 5.62
C ALA A 97 17.01 24.62 5.09
N LYS A 98 17.45 23.48 5.63
CA LYS A 98 16.96 22.14 5.30
C LYS A 98 15.88 21.73 6.30
N LEU A 99 14.71 21.33 5.81
CA LEU A 99 13.63 20.79 6.62
C LEU A 99 13.93 19.35 7.01
N MET A 100 13.26 18.84 8.06
CA MET A 100 13.33 17.42 8.45
C MET A 100 12.89 16.46 7.33
N SER A 101 12.03 16.92 6.41
CA SER A 101 11.64 16.18 5.20
C SER A 101 12.78 15.99 4.19
N GLY A 102 13.89 16.73 4.34
CA GLY A 102 15.01 16.74 3.40
C GLY A 102 14.95 17.85 2.36
N GLU A 103 13.81 18.53 2.22
CA GLU A 103 13.63 19.68 1.34
C GLU A 103 14.41 20.91 1.83
N THR A 104 14.76 21.82 0.91
CA THR A 104 15.39 23.09 1.26
C THR A 104 14.40 24.24 1.11
N ARG A 105 14.43 25.19 2.04
CA ARG A 105 13.52 26.34 2.07
C ARG A 105 14.30 27.63 2.33
N THR A 106 14.02 28.66 1.53
CA THR A 106 14.52 30.02 1.75
C THR A 106 13.65 30.74 2.78
N PHE A 107 14.28 31.34 3.77
CA PHE A 107 13.68 32.26 4.74
C PHE A 107 14.14 33.68 4.46
N GLY A 108 13.26 34.67 4.62
CA GLY A 108 13.56 36.06 4.23
C GLY A 108 14.72 36.68 5.01
N ASN A 109 14.91 36.25 6.26
CA ASN A 109 16.10 36.53 7.06
C ASN A 109 16.24 35.53 8.22
N LYS A 110 17.35 35.62 8.96
CA LYS A 110 17.61 34.76 10.12
C LYS A 110 16.49 34.82 11.18
N CYS A 111 15.91 35.99 11.44
CA CYS A 111 14.80 36.11 12.39
C CYS A 111 13.60 35.25 11.95
N THR A 112 13.23 35.29 10.66
CA THR A 112 12.11 34.47 10.16
C THR A 112 12.38 32.96 10.24
N LEU A 113 13.64 32.53 10.11
CA LEU A 113 14.03 31.13 10.35
C LEU A 113 13.91 30.76 11.85
N ASP A 114 14.38 31.64 12.73
CA ASP A 114 14.33 31.41 14.18
C ASP A 114 12.86 31.37 14.68
N VAL A 115 11.97 32.22 14.15
CA VAL A 115 10.51 32.16 14.39
C VAL A 115 9.94 30.82 13.96
N PHE A 116 10.25 30.38 12.75
CA PHE A 116 9.80 29.09 12.24
C PHE A 116 10.23 27.93 13.16
N ASN A 117 11.49 27.91 13.59
CA ASN A 117 12.03 26.88 14.48
C ASN A 117 11.42 26.93 15.89
N CYS A 118 11.01 28.12 16.34
CA CYS A 118 10.29 28.26 17.60
C CYS A 118 8.86 27.72 17.49
N GLU A 119 8.15 28.04 16.41
CA GLU A 119 6.78 27.55 16.18
C GLU A 119 6.73 26.05 15.89
N ASN A 120 7.82 25.48 15.37
CA ASN A 120 7.92 24.07 14.98
C ASN A 120 9.03 23.34 15.77
N PRO A 121 8.88 23.16 17.10
CA PRO A 121 9.94 22.62 17.94
C PRO A 121 10.30 21.16 17.63
N LYS A 122 9.37 20.40 17.02
CA LYS A 122 9.55 18.99 16.60
C LYS A 122 10.05 18.86 15.15
N GLU A 123 10.00 19.93 14.36
CA GLU A 123 10.29 19.94 12.92
C GLU A 123 11.15 21.16 12.54
N LYS A 124 12.27 21.33 13.26
CA LYS A 124 13.16 22.46 13.03
C LYS A 124 13.84 22.35 11.66
N ALA A 125 14.02 23.51 11.02
CA ALA A 125 14.84 23.68 9.85
C ALA A 125 16.30 23.93 10.25
N GLU A 126 17.22 23.16 9.67
CA GLU A 126 18.67 23.27 9.84
C GLU A 126 19.24 24.34 8.91
N PHE A 127 19.89 25.36 9.46
CA PHE A 127 20.55 26.39 8.66
C PHE A 127 21.65 25.79 7.76
N ILE A 128 21.63 26.12 6.46
CA ILE A 128 22.64 25.72 5.49
C ILE A 128 23.56 26.90 5.14
N ALA A 129 22.98 28.01 4.68
CA ALA A 129 23.74 29.12 4.11
C ALA A 129 23.03 30.47 4.28
N SER A 130 23.81 31.56 4.32
CA SER A 130 23.31 32.96 4.32
C SER A 130 23.00 33.45 2.90
N THR A 131 22.37 32.59 2.11
CA THR A 131 21.91 32.87 0.75
C THR A 131 20.52 32.28 0.59
N GLU A 132 19.86 32.59 -0.52
CA GLU A 132 18.70 31.79 -0.93
C GLU A 132 19.11 30.34 -1.14
N CYS A 133 18.17 29.41 -0.94
CA CYS A 133 18.40 28.04 -1.33
C CYS A 133 18.60 27.96 -2.84
N PRO A 134 19.47 27.05 -3.33
CA PRO A 134 19.56 26.77 -4.76
C PRO A 134 18.18 26.35 -5.25
N SER A 135 17.48 27.26 -5.92
CA SER A 135 16.38 26.86 -6.79
C SER A 135 17.08 26.16 -7.95
N THR A 136 16.84 24.85 -8.10
CA THR A 136 17.09 24.26 -9.42
C THR A 136 16.24 25.08 -10.39
N PRO A 137 16.85 25.80 -11.35
CA PRO A 137 16.06 26.54 -12.32
C PRO A 137 15.12 25.53 -12.97
N ALA A 138 13.82 25.86 -13.01
CA ALA A 138 12.88 25.04 -13.76
C ALA A 138 13.45 24.84 -15.17
N PRO A 139 13.52 23.60 -15.68
CA PRO A 139 14.08 23.35 -16.99
C PRO A 139 13.33 24.17 -18.04
N VAL A 140 14.07 24.86 -18.91
CA VAL A 140 13.49 25.60 -20.03
C VAL A 140 13.03 24.58 -21.07
N CYS A 141 11.73 24.36 -21.15
CA CYS A 141 11.13 23.38 -22.05
C CYS A 141 10.66 24.04 -23.35
N ASN A 142 11.19 23.61 -24.49
CA ASN A 142 10.68 24.04 -25.78
C ASN A 142 9.35 23.34 -26.06
N LYS A 143 8.24 24.08 -25.96
CA LYS A 143 6.87 23.54 -26.12
C LYS A 143 6.39 23.47 -27.58
N ALA A 144 7.21 23.90 -28.53
CA ALA A 144 6.84 23.87 -29.94
C ALA A 144 6.98 22.45 -30.50
N CYS A 145 5.84 21.79 -30.73
CA CYS A 145 5.78 20.50 -31.41
C CYS A 145 5.04 20.60 -32.75
N PRO A 146 5.47 19.84 -33.77
CA PRO A 146 4.70 19.71 -35.01
C PRO A 146 3.32 19.11 -34.72
N TYR A 147 2.29 19.60 -35.39
CA TYR A 147 0.92 19.07 -35.28
C TYR A 147 0.77 17.79 -36.12
N ILE A 148 1.62 16.80 -35.85
CA ILE A 148 1.60 15.48 -36.46
C ILE A 148 1.14 14.46 -35.42
N TYR A 149 0.18 13.63 -35.80
CA TYR A 149 -0.24 12.50 -34.98
C TYR A 149 0.57 11.26 -35.37
N LYS A 150 1.59 10.95 -34.58
CA LYS A 150 2.43 9.75 -34.67
C LYS A 150 2.66 9.26 -33.23
N PRO A 151 1.67 8.59 -32.62
CA PRO A 151 1.61 8.43 -31.18
C PRO A 151 2.75 7.59 -30.65
N VAL A 152 3.13 7.85 -29.39
CA VAL A 152 4.08 7.04 -28.65
C VAL A 152 3.52 6.68 -27.28
N CYS A 153 3.87 5.50 -26.79
CA CYS A 153 3.49 5.06 -25.46
C CYS A 153 4.64 5.29 -24.49
N GLY A 154 4.34 5.94 -23.36
CA GLY A 154 5.29 6.12 -22.27
C GLY A 154 4.78 5.53 -20.96
N LYS A 155 5.67 4.92 -20.17
CA LYS A 155 5.38 4.40 -18.83
C LYS A 155 5.89 5.38 -17.77
N LEU A 156 5.00 5.84 -16.91
CA LEU A 156 5.34 6.73 -15.80
C LEU A 156 6.00 5.95 -14.66
N GLN A 157 6.72 6.64 -13.78
CA GLN A 157 7.29 6.04 -12.57
C GLN A 157 6.22 5.44 -11.63
N SER A 158 4.97 5.91 -11.70
CA SER A 158 3.82 5.33 -10.99
C SER A 158 3.41 3.94 -11.53
N GLY A 159 3.93 3.54 -12.69
CA GLY A 159 3.54 2.33 -13.41
C GLY A 159 2.40 2.52 -14.41
N GLU A 160 1.74 3.69 -14.41
CA GLU A 160 0.70 4.05 -15.37
C GLU A 160 1.30 4.27 -16.77
N SER A 161 0.56 3.87 -17.81
CA SER A 161 0.95 4.10 -19.21
C SER A 161 0.17 5.28 -19.79
N LYS A 162 0.85 6.15 -20.55
CA LYS A 162 0.29 7.36 -21.15
C LYS A 162 0.65 7.44 -22.62
N THR A 163 -0.36 7.63 -23.46
CA THR A 163 -0.19 7.92 -24.89
C THR A 163 0.11 9.40 -25.10
N PHE A 164 1.15 9.70 -25.89
CA PHE A 164 1.48 11.06 -26.34
C PHE A 164 1.22 11.17 -27.84
N SER A 165 0.73 12.32 -28.32
CA SER A 165 0.35 12.50 -29.74
C SER A 165 1.54 12.32 -30.70
N ASN A 166 2.74 12.62 -30.21
CA ASN A 166 4.01 12.37 -30.87
C ASN A 166 5.16 12.38 -29.85
N SER A 167 6.36 12.00 -30.32
CA SER A 167 7.57 11.97 -29.49
C SER A 167 8.01 13.34 -28.99
N CYS A 168 7.72 14.43 -29.71
CA CYS A 168 8.00 15.78 -29.24
C CYS A 168 7.19 16.10 -27.98
N GLU A 169 5.89 15.81 -27.97
CA GLU A 169 5.04 16.05 -26.79
C GLU A 169 5.48 15.21 -25.59
N MET A 170 5.94 13.97 -25.80
CA MET A 170 6.54 13.15 -24.74
C MET A 170 7.81 13.79 -24.16
N ASN A 171 8.66 14.37 -25.02
CA ASN A 171 9.86 15.07 -24.57
C ASN A 171 9.54 16.36 -23.80
N VAL A 172 8.54 17.12 -24.24
CA VAL A 172 8.04 18.29 -23.51
C VAL A 172 7.55 17.88 -22.13
N PHE A 173 6.74 16.82 -22.05
CA PHE A 173 6.27 16.28 -20.77
C PHE A 173 7.43 15.89 -19.85
N ASN A 174 8.43 15.17 -20.36
CA ASN A 174 9.61 14.76 -19.59
C ASN A 174 10.49 15.93 -19.13
N CYS A 175 10.52 17.01 -19.92
CA CYS A 175 11.18 18.23 -19.54
C CYS A 175 10.43 18.94 -18.40
N GLU A 176 9.11 19.09 -18.51
CA GLU A 176 8.28 19.74 -17.50
C GLU A 176 8.19 18.94 -16.19
N ASN A 177 8.38 17.62 -16.27
CA ASN A 177 8.23 16.69 -15.15
C ASN A 177 9.55 15.93 -14.89
N PRO A 178 10.64 16.61 -14.46
CA PRO A 178 11.95 15.98 -14.30
C PRO A 178 11.98 14.89 -13.22
N ALA A 179 11.11 14.99 -12.22
CA ALA A 179 10.95 14.00 -11.15
C ALA A 179 10.07 12.81 -11.54
N SER A 180 9.28 12.90 -12.61
CA SER A 180 8.23 11.95 -12.97
C SER A 180 8.17 11.73 -14.49
N LYS A 181 9.34 11.50 -15.08
CA LYS A 181 9.50 11.24 -16.51
C LYS A 181 8.76 9.98 -16.94
N ALA A 182 8.19 10.02 -18.13
CA ALA A 182 7.74 8.86 -18.88
C ALA A 182 8.93 8.17 -19.56
N GLU A 183 9.07 6.88 -19.34
CA GLU A 183 9.98 5.99 -20.07
C GLU A 183 9.32 5.55 -21.38
N PHE A 184 10.04 5.59 -22.49
CA PHE A 184 9.50 5.18 -23.79
C PHE A 184 9.22 3.67 -23.82
N VAL A 185 8.03 3.29 -24.27
CA VAL A 185 7.61 1.88 -24.40
C VAL A 185 7.50 1.46 -25.85
N ALA A 186 6.81 2.22 -26.69
CA ALA A 186 6.51 1.84 -28.08
C ALA A 186 6.25 3.05 -29.00
N GLU A 187 6.44 2.87 -30.31
CA GLU A 187 6.10 3.85 -31.37
C GLU A 187 4.61 3.82 -31.77
N THR A 188 3.74 3.46 -30.84
CA THR A 188 2.29 3.36 -31.01
C THR A 188 1.58 3.94 -29.80
N ALA A 189 0.27 4.11 -29.87
CA ALA A 189 -0.52 4.41 -28.69
C ALA A 189 -0.44 3.25 -27.67
N CYS A 190 -0.61 3.55 -26.37
CA CYS A 190 -0.48 2.55 -25.31
C CYS A 190 -1.52 1.44 -25.40
N GLU A 191 -2.73 1.76 -25.88
CA GLU A 191 -3.80 0.81 -26.16
C GLU A 191 -3.45 -0.20 -27.27
N ASP A 192 -2.52 0.15 -28.15
CA ASP A 192 -2.08 -0.67 -29.28
C ASP A 192 -0.79 -1.46 -28.97
N VAL A 193 -0.21 -1.27 -27.78
CA VAL A 193 0.96 -2.04 -27.37
C VAL A 193 0.53 -3.47 -27.12
N ALA A 194 0.79 -4.34 -28.10
CA ALA A 194 0.51 -5.76 -27.99
C ALA A 194 1.21 -6.32 -26.73
N PRO A 195 0.49 -7.05 -25.86
CA PRO A 195 1.08 -7.65 -24.68
C PRO A 195 2.16 -8.67 -25.08
N VAL A 196 3.25 -8.72 -24.33
CA VAL A 196 4.29 -9.72 -24.52
C VAL A 196 3.74 -11.08 -24.06
N CYS A 197 3.33 -11.90 -25.02
CA CYS A 197 2.76 -13.22 -24.74
C CYS A 197 3.83 -14.31 -24.83
N ASN A 198 4.01 -15.07 -23.75
CA ASN A 198 4.84 -16.26 -23.79
C ASN A 198 4.11 -17.38 -24.55
N LYS A 199 4.47 -17.58 -25.83
CA LYS A 199 3.84 -18.58 -26.72
C LYS A 199 4.37 -20.00 -26.53
N ALA A 200 5.25 -20.23 -25.55
CA ALA A 200 5.82 -21.55 -25.31
C ALA A 200 4.83 -22.44 -24.54
N CYS A 201 4.13 -23.32 -25.26
CA CYS A 201 3.25 -24.34 -24.69
C CYS A 201 3.79 -25.75 -24.95
N THR A 202 3.53 -26.67 -24.02
CA THR A 202 3.71 -28.10 -24.28
C THR A 202 2.70 -28.56 -25.33
N ARG A 203 3.05 -29.59 -26.11
CA ARG A 203 2.14 -30.20 -27.11
C ARG A 203 1.20 -31.25 -26.51
N GLU A 204 1.04 -31.25 -25.18
CA GLU A 204 0.11 -32.15 -24.51
C GLU A 204 -1.33 -31.77 -24.87
N TYR A 205 -2.13 -32.76 -25.27
CA TYR A 205 -3.54 -32.56 -25.58
C TYR A 205 -4.40 -32.84 -24.33
N LYS A 206 -4.73 -31.76 -23.61
CA LYS A 206 -5.64 -31.72 -22.46
C LYS A 206 -6.67 -30.62 -22.72
N PRO A 207 -7.64 -30.86 -23.62
CA PRO A 207 -8.42 -29.80 -24.23
C PRO A 207 -9.25 -29.03 -23.21
N VAL A 208 -9.42 -27.74 -23.46
CA VAL A 208 -10.31 -26.87 -22.69
C VAL A 208 -11.29 -26.19 -23.63
N CYS A 209 -12.53 -26.04 -23.19
CA CYS A 209 -13.56 -25.29 -23.89
C CYS A 209 -13.65 -23.91 -23.26
N ALA A 210 -13.64 -22.88 -24.09
CA ALA A 210 -13.87 -21.50 -23.65
C ALA A 210 -14.91 -20.82 -24.54
N LYS A 211 -15.62 -19.85 -23.97
CA LYS A 211 -16.64 -19.04 -24.63
C LYS A 211 -16.04 -17.69 -25.02
N LEU A 212 -16.08 -17.36 -26.30
CA LEU A 212 -15.64 -16.08 -26.84
C LEU A 212 -16.63 -14.97 -26.48
N MET A 213 -16.20 -13.70 -26.56
CA MET A 213 -17.12 -12.56 -26.38
C MET A 213 -18.26 -12.52 -27.41
N SER A 214 -18.05 -13.12 -28.60
CA SER A 214 -19.10 -13.31 -29.62
C SER A 214 -20.22 -14.25 -29.15
N GLY A 215 -20.00 -15.01 -28.07
CA GLY A 215 -20.92 -16.02 -27.55
C GLY A 215 -20.66 -17.44 -28.08
N GLU A 216 -19.80 -17.58 -29.09
CA GLU A 216 -19.37 -18.86 -29.64
C GLU A 216 -18.44 -19.62 -28.68
N THR A 217 -18.38 -20.95 -28.78
CA THR A 217 -17.48 -21.78 -28.00
C THR A 217 -16.33 -22.31 -28.87
N GLN A 218 -15.11 -22.29 -28.32
CA GLN A 218 -13.90 -22.73 -29.01
C GLN A 218 -13.09 -23.68 -28.13
N THR A 219 -12.62 -24.78 -28.74
CA THR A 219 -11.71 -25.75 -28.10
C THR A 219 -10.27 -25.29 -28.26
N PHE A 220 -9.54 -25.25 -27.14
CA PHE A 220 -8.10 -25.03 -27.09
C PHE A 220 -7.40 -26.33 -26.72
N SER A 221 -6.25 -26.62 -27.33
CA SER A 221 -5.54 -27.90 -27.16
C SER A 221 -5.12 -28.18 -25.71
N ASN A 222 -4.82 -27.13 -24.96
CA ASN A 222 -4.62 -27.15 -23.52
C ASN A 222 -4.80 -25.76 -22.90
N LYS A 223 -4.74 -25.69 -21.57
CA LYS A 223 -4.87 -24.43 -20.82
C LYS A 223 -3.84 -23.37 -21.23
N CYS A 224 -2.60 -23.77 -21.54
CA CYS A 224 -1.57 -22.84 -22.01
C CYS A 224 -1.98 -22.17 -23.33
N THR A 225 -2.52 -22.93 -24.29
CA THR A 225 -2.97 -22.35 -25.57
C THR A 225 -4.16 -21.38 -25.41
N LEU A 226 -5.04 -21.62 -24.42
CA LEU A 226 -6.09 -20.66 -24.05
C LEU A 226 -5.50 -19.38 -23.44
N ASP A 227 -4.49 -19.51 -22.58
CA ASP A 227 -3.83 -18.37 -21.94
C ASP A 227 -3.06 -17.51 -22.94
N VAL A 228 -2.39 -18.14 -23.91
CA VAL A 228 -1.73 -17.44 -25.03
C VAL A 228 -2.77 -16.67 -25.83
N PHE A 229 -3.90 -17.29 -26.18
CA PHE A 229 -4.99 -16.62 -26.91
C PHE A 229 -5.50 -15.39 -26.15
N ASN A 230 -5.81 -15.54 -24.86
CA ASN A 230 -6.30 -14.45 -24.01
C ASN A 230 -5.27 -13.34 -23.77
N CYS A 231 -3.99 -13.69 -23.84
CA CYS A 231 -2.91 -12.71 -23.84
C CYS A 231 -2.91 -11.94 -25.17
N GLU A 232 -2.91 -12.62 -26.31
CA GLU A 232 -2.88 -11.98 -27.64
C GLU A 232 -4.12 -11.15 -27.95
N HIS A 233 -5.26 -11.48 -27.32
CA HIS A 233 -6.55 -10.83 -27.51
C HIS A 233 -7.07 -10.23 -26.20
N PRO A 234 -6.41 -9.19 -25.65
CA PRO A 234 -6.75 -8.64 -24.33
C PRO A 234 -8.16 -8.04 -24.28
N ASN A 235 -8.67 -7.59 -25.43
CA ASN A 235 -10.01 -7.01 -25.60
C ASN A 235 -11.08 -8.04 -26.03
N GLU A 236 -10.71 -9.28 -26.34
CA GLU A 236 -11.61 -10.33 -26.84
C GLU A 236 -11.34 -11.68 -26.16
N LYS A 237 -11.20 -11.64 -24.83
CA LYS A 237 -10.85 -12.84 -24.05
C LYS A 237 -11.92 -13.92 -24.15
N ALA A 238 -11.46 -15.17 -24.21
CA ALA A 238 -12.27 -16.37 -24.08
C ALA A 238 -12.40 -16.78 -22.60
N GLU A 239 -13.62 -16.90 -22.12
CA GLU A 239 -13.95 -17.33 -20.76
C GLU A 239 -13.92 -18.86 -20.66
N PHE A 240 -13.14 -19.43 -19.74
CA PHE A 240 -13.10 -20.87 -19.54
C PHE A 240 -14.47 -21.43 -19.13
N VAL A 241 -14.92 -22.49 -19.81
CA VAL A 241 -16.18 -23.18 -19.55
C VAL A 241 -15.95 -24.52 -18.87
N VAL A 242 -15.15 -25.40 -19.50
CA VAL A 242 -14.92 -26.77 -19.01
C VAL A 242 -13.56 -27.31 -19.47
N ALA A 243 -12.98 -28.20 -18.66
CA ALA A 243 -11.73 -28.91 -18.95
C ALA A 243 -11.97 -30.12 -19.87
N ALA A 244 -12.62 -29.87 -21.00
CA ALA A 244 -12.84 -30.82 -22.08
C ALA A 244 -12.93 -30.05 -23.40
N ALA A 245 -12.89 -30.76 -24.53
CA ALA A 245 -13.25 -30.14 -25.81
C ALA A 245 -14.68 -29.59 -25.75
N CYS A 246 -14.94 -28.49 -26.45
CA CYS A 246 -16.31 -27.99 -26.57
C CYS A 246 -17.20 -29.07 -27.19
N PRO A 247 -18.46 -29.19 -26.75
CA PRO A 247 -19.40 -30.05 -27.43
C PRO A 247 -19.42 -29.64 -28.89
N ALA A 248 -19.31 -30.62 -29.80
CA ALA A 248 -19.59 -30.36 -31.21
C ALA A 248 -20.93 -29.63 -31.27
N ALA A 249 -20.99 -28.54 -32.04
CA ALA A 249 -22.17 -27.69 -32.15
C ALA A 249 -23.42 -28.57 -32.13
N PRO A 250 -24.46 -28.22 -31.31
CA PRO A 250 -25.64 -29.06 -31.21
C PRO A 250 -26.09 -29.36 -32.62
N VAL A 251 -26.11 -30.65 -32.98
CA VAL A 251 -26.64 -31.09 -34.26
C VAL A 251 -28.01 -30.44 -34.34
N VAL A 252 -28.16 -29.44 -35.21
CA VAL A 252 -29.45 -28.82 -35.43
C VAL A 252 -30.27 -29.94 -36.01
N CYS A 253 -31.09 -30.54 -35.15
CA CYS A 253 -31.99 -31.60 -35.52
C CYS A 253 -33.04 -30.96 -36.41
N LYS A 254 -32.75 -30.87 -37.72
CA LYS A 254 -33.64 -30.26 -38.69
C LYS A 254 -34.95 -31.01 -38.58
N GLN A 255 -35.94 -30.33 -38.03
CA GLN A 255 -37.29 -30.84 -37.85
C GLN A 255 -37.73 -31.60 -39.10
N LYS A 256 -38.14 -32.85 -38.88
CA LYS A 256 -38.72 -33.81 -39.82
C LYS A 256 -37.74 -34.63 -40.66
N MET A 257 -36.93 -35.47 -40.03
CA MET A 257 -36.58 -36.75 -40.66
C MET A 257 -37.83 -37.63 -40.67
N ALA A 258 -38.45 -37.80 -41.84
CA ALA A 258 -39.56 -38.73 -42.02
C ALA A 258 -39.01 -40.14 -42.22
N CYS A 259 -38.98 -40.95 -41.18
CA CYS A 259 -38.55 -42.34 -41.29
C CYS A 259 -39.61 -43.19 -41.99
N THR A 260 -39.19 -44.05 -42.91
CA THR A 260 -40.06 -45.09 -43.49
C THR A 260 -40.51 -46.05 -42.39
N LYS A 261 -41.76 -46.52 -42.43
CA LYS A 261 -42.29 -47.51 -41.46
C LYS A 261 -41.87 -48.96 -41.75
N VAL A 262 -40.74 -49.15 -42.43
CA VAL A 262 -40.15 -50.47 -42.66
C VAL A 262 -39.55 -50.96 -41.34
N TRP A 263 -39.96 -52.15 -40.90
CA TRP A 263 -39.39 -52.80 -39.73
C TRP A 263 -38.08 -53.49 -40.11
N ALA A 264 -36.97 -52.88 -39.72
CA ALA A 264 -35.61 -53.37 -39.89
C ALA A 264 -34.85 -53.08 -38.58
N PRO A 265 -35.15 -53.82 -37.50
CA PRO A 265 -34.85 -53.38 -36.15
C PRO A 265 -33.35 -53.25 -35.89
N VAL A 266 -33.00 -52.24 -35.10
CA VAL A 266 -31.64 -51.97 -34.66
C VAL A 266 -31.61 -51.93 -33.15
N CYS A 267 -30.75 -52.72 -32.54
CA CYS A 267 -30.46 -52.65 -31.12
C CYS A 267 -29.39 -51.60 -30.87
N ALA A 268 -29.63 -50.70 -29.91
CA ALA A 268 -28.63 -49.75 -29.45
C ALA A 268 -28.60 -49.67 -27.92
N LYS A 269 -27.41 -49.41 -27.36
CA LYS A 269 -27.18 -49.25 -25.93
C LYS A 269 -27.20 -47.77 -25.56
N LEU A 270 -28.11 -47.39 -24.68
CA LEU A 270 -28.26 -46.04 -24.14
C LEU A 270 -27.09 -45.68 -23.21
N GLN A 271 -26.88 -44.39 -22.97
CA GLN A 271 -25.87 -43.92 -22.02
C GLN A 271 -26.11 -44.44 -20.59
N SER A 272 -27.37 -44.75 -20.22
CA SER A 272 -27.73 -45.41 -18.95
C SER A 272 -27.22 -46.85 -18.84
N GLY A 273 -26.75 -47.44 -19.94
CA GLY A 273 -26.30 -48.83 -20.02
C GLY A 273 -27.39 -49.81 -20.46
N GLU A 274 -28.65 -49.39 -20.51
CA GLU A 274 -29.78 -50.18 -20.99
C GLU A 274 -29.75 -50.33 -22.51
N THR A 275 -30.25 -51.45 -23.02
CA THR A 275 -30.40 -51.69 -24.47
C THR A 275 -31.84 -51.36 -24.90
N LYS A 276 -31.99 -50.77 -26.09
CA LYS A 276 -33.27 -50.38 -26.67
C LYS A 276 -33.32 -50.73 -28.16
N THR A 277 -34.41 -51.34 -28.58
CA THR A 277 -34.70 -51.64 -29.98
C THR A 277 -35.34 -50.43 -30.66
N PHE A 278 -34.81 -50.06 -31.81
CA PHE A 278 -35.32 -49.03 -32.72
C PHE A 278 -35.89 -49.70 -33.96
N GLY A 279 -36.98 -49.17 -34.52
CA GLY A 279 -37.67 -49.83 -35.64
C GLY A 279 -36.87 -49.88 -36.94
N ASN A 280 -35.95 -48.94 -37.11
CA ASN A 280 -34.89 -48.95 -38.12
C ASN A 280 -33.79 -47.92 -37.78
N GLN A 281 -32.71 -47.93 -38.56
CA GLN A 281 -31.57 -47.01 -38.40
C GLN A 281 -32.01 -45.54 -38.38
N CYS A 282 -32.95 -45.12 -39.23
CA CYS A 282 -33.47 -43.75 -39.23
C CYS A 282 -34.07 -43.37 -37.88
N THR A 283 -34.83 -44.25 -37.23
CA THR A 283 -35.41 -43.96 -35.90
C THR A 283 -34.37 -43.90 -34.79
N LEU A 284 -33.24 -44.62 -34.91
CA LEU A 284 -32.09 -44.49 -34.01
C LEU A 284 -31.37 -43.15 -34.23
N ASP A 285 -31.18 -42.75 -35.49
CA ASP A 285 -30.51 -41.50 -35.83
C ASP A 285 -31.33 -40.29 -35.36
N VAL A 286 -32.67 -40.34 -35.49
CA VAL A 286 -33.58 -39.33 -34.92
C VAL A 286 -33.45 -39.26 -33.41
N TYR A 287 -33.44 -40.41 -32.72
CA TYR A 287 -33.28 -40.44 -31.28
C TYR A 287 -31.96 -39.79 -30.82
N ASN A 288 -30.86 -40.13 -31.48
CA ASN A 288 -29.54 -39.55 -31.18
C ASN A 288 -29.47 -38.05 -31.47
N CYS A 289 -30.20 -37.61 -32.48
CA CYS A 289 -30.32 -36.21 -32.85
C CYS A 289 -31.16 -35.40 -31.86
N GLU A 290 -32.25 -35.98 -31.31
CA GLU A 290 -33.08 -35.37 -30.25
C GLU A 290 -32.39 -35.39 -28.87
N ASN A 291 -31.44 -36.31 -28.67
CA ASN A 291 -30.74 -36.52 -27.39
C ASN A 291 -29.22 -36.37 -27.54
N PRO A 292 -28.70 -35.19 -27.94
CA PRO A 292 -27.28 -35.01 -28.28
C PRO A 292 -26.32 -35.23 -27.11
N ASN A 293 -26.80 -35.10 -25.88
CA ASN A 293 -26.03 -35.33 -24.66
C ASN A 293 -26.18 -36.76 -24.09
N ALA A 294 -27.01 -37.60 -24.70
CA ALA A 294 -27.35 -38.96 -24.23
C ALA A 294 -27.53 -39.93 -25.40
N LEU A 295 -26.49 -40.06 -26.23
CA LEU A 295 -26.51 -40.87 -27.44
C LEU A 295 -26.67 -42.36 -27.14
N ALA A 296 -27.51 -43.03 -27.95
CA ALA A 296 -27.58 -44.47 -28.05
C ALA A 296 -26.52 -44.98 -29.04
N SER A 297 -25.69 -45.91 -28.58
CA SER A 297 -24.62 -46.54 -29.36
C SER A 297 -25.14 -47.81 -30.05
N PHE A 298 -24.88 -47.95 -31.35
CA PHE A 298 -25.27 -49.13 -32.12
C PHE A 298 -24.70 -50.41 -31.50
N VAL A 299 -25.51 -51.47 -31.41
CA VAL A 299 -25.11 -52.80 -30.92
C VAL A 299 -25.26 -53.83 -32.04
N ALA A 300 -26.44 -53.95 -32.66
CA ALA A 300 -26.71 -54.98 -33.66
C ALA A 300 -27.89 -54.64 -34.58
N ASN A 301 -27.93 -55.26 -35.77
CA ASN A 301 -29.01 -55.15 -36.77
C ASN A 301 -30.13 -56.18 -36.51
N ASN A 302 -30.58 -56.24 -35.26
CA ASN A 302 -31.71 -57.05 -34.82
C ASN A 302 -32.29 -56.42 -33.55
N GLU A 303 -33.35 -57.02 -33.02
CA GLU A 303 -33.91 -56.61 -31.74
C GLU A 303 -32.91 -56.90 -30.61
N CYS A 304 -32.90 -56.05 -29.58
CA CYS A 304 -32.09 -56.29 -28.40
C CYS A 304 -32.52 -57.61 -27.73
N GLN A 305 -31.54 -58.46 -27.44
CA GLN A 305 -31.77 -59.63 -26.59
C GLN A 305 -31.59 -59.22 -25.13
N ASN A 306 -32.50 -59.69 -24.27
CA ASN A 306 -32.42 -59.50 -22.82
C ASN A 306 -31.19 -60.19 -22.23
#